data_AF-A0A2N9L3K6-F1
#
_entry.id   AF-A0A2N9L3K6-F1
#
_cell.length_a   1.000
_cell.length_b   1.000
_cell.length_c   1.000
_cell.angle_alpha   90.00
_cell.angle_beta   90.00
_cell.angle_gamma   90.00
#
_symmetry.space_group_name_H-M   'P 1'
#
loop_
_entity.id
_entity.type
_entity.pdbx_description
1 polymer ?
#
loop_
_entity_poly.entity_id
_entity_poly.type
_entity_poly.pdbx_seq_one_letter_code
_entity_poly.pdbx_strand_id
1 'polypeptide(L)'
;MTYTYSATAGTITGSAATAAFSSAGAPTGVVGITCSVSDDKSHSVSANTNITILAPPPPPPPPKTQPLCSINFGNDVKRPTRVDNEAKACLDQVALDLKQQSDAKAVIVADSNAKEKDVEAKEQKRATHNKHVKVEDHAAQRAVNAKDYLVTDQGIDGSRITTMTGTGDDQSAQNYLVPAGATFANDVQGTTPVNETEVKPEVRKPLPQRHR
;
A
#
# COMPACT_ATOMS: atom_id res chain seq x y z
N MET A 1 -58.35 -20.52 -22.40
CA MET A 1 -57.47 -19.33 -22.33
C MET A 1 -56.03 -19.82 -22.29
N THR A 2 -55.15 -19.24 -23.09
CA THR A 2 -53.75 -19.66 -23.24
C THR A 2 -52.83 -18.48 -22.94
N TYR A 3 -51.84 -18.67 -22.05
CA TYR A 3 -50.84 -17.66 -21.71
C TYR A 3 -49.52 -17.95 -22.42
N THR A 4 -48.91 -16.92 -23.00
CA THR A 4 -47.58 -17.00 -23.59
C THR A 4 -46.74 -15.83 -23.11
N TYR A 5 -45.50 -16.11 -22.73
CA TYR A 5 -44.55 -15.12 -22.25
C TYR A 5 -43.32 -15.07 -23.14
N SER A 6 -42.79 -13.87 -23.35
CA SER A 6 -41.51 -13.66 -24.03
C SER A 6 -40.70 -12.57 -23.32
N ALA A 7 -39.38 -12.68 -23.40
CA ALA A 7 -38.44 -11.67 -22.93
C ALA A 7 -37.44 -11.32 -24.03
N THR A 8 -37.00 -10.07 -24.09
CA THR A 8 -35.96 -9.64 -25.05
C THR A 8 -34.57 -10.19 -24.71
N ALA A 9 -34.34 -10.58 -23.45
CA ALA A 9 -33.14 -11.27 -22.98
C ALA A 9 -33.47 -12.08 -21.72
N GLY A 10 -32.63 -13.07 -21.38
CA GLY A 10 -32.89 -13.98 -20.26
C GLY A 10 -33.89 -15.07 -20.64
N THR A 11 -34.48 -15.71 -19.62
CA THR A 11 -35.44 -16.80 -19.84
C THR A 11 -36.68 -16.60 -18.99
N ILE A 12 -37.84 -17.02 -19.53
CA ILE A 12 -39.09 -17.09 -18.78
C ILE A 12 -39.53 -18.55 -18.69
N THR A 13 -39.95 -18.96 -17.50
CA THR A 13 -40.53 -20.28 -17.25
C THR A 13 -41.96 -20.14 -16.71
N GLY A 14 -42.88 -20.94 -17.22
CA GLY A 14 -44.30 -20.89 -16.87
C GLY A 14 -45.19 -20.41 -18.03
N SER A 15 -46.42 -20.92 -18.05
CA SER A 15 -47.43 -20.68 -19.10
C SER A 15 -48.85 -20.58 -18.54
N ALA A 16 -48.96 -20.20 -17.25
CA ALA A 16 -50.22 -19.95 -16.56
C ALA A 16 -50.37 -18.44 -16.30
N ALA A 17 -51.24 -18.03 -15.39
CA ALA A 17 -51.37 -16.63 -14.99
C ALA A 17 -50.11 -16.05 -14.32
N THR A 18 -49.14 -16.91 -13.96
CA THR A 18 -47.85 -16.54 -13.39
C THR A 18 -46.70 -17.18 -14.18
N ALA A 19 -45.59 -16.47 -14.27
CA ALA A 19 -44.35 -16.94 -14.85
C ALA A 19 -43.15 -16.37 -14.08
N ALA A 20 -42.04 -17.09 -14.09
CA ALA A 20 -40.79 -16.70 -13.44
C ALA A 20 -39.77 -16.27 -14.50
N PHE A 21 -39.24 -15.06 -14.34
CA PHE A 21 -38.16 -14.54 -15.15
C PHE A 21 -36.80 -14.83 -14.49
N SER A 22 -35.83 -15.27 -15.28
CA SER A 22 -34.43 -15.43 -14.89
C SER A 22 -33.53 -14.54 -15.76
N SER A 23 -32.76 -13.68 -15.11
CA SER A 23 -31.74 -12.84 -15.73
C SER A 23 -30.41 -13.57 -15.99
N ALA A 24 -30.33 -14.87 -15.68
CA ALA A 24 -29.10 -15.64 -15.86
C ALA A 24 -28.64 -15.62 -17.33
N GLY A 25 -27.39 -15.18 -17.56
CA GLY A 25 -26.81 -15.04 -18.89
C GLY A 25 -27.31 -13.87 -19.74
N ALA A 26 -28.23 -13.05 -19.23
CA ALA A 26 -28.68 -11.84 -19.92
C ALA A 26 -27.67 -10.69 -19.75
N PRO A 27 -27.47 -9.84 -20.78
CA PRO A 27 -26.66 -8.64 -20.65
C PRO A 27 -27.32 -7.60 -19.73
N THR A 28 -26.52 -6.68 -19.21
CA THR A 28 -27.00 -5.51 -18.47
C THR A 28 -27.86 -4.61 -19.36
N GLY A 29 -28.91 -4.02 -18.81
CA GLY A 29 -29.80 -3.13 -19.55
C GLY A 29 -31.27 -3.45 -19.33
N VAL A 30 -32.13 -2.83 -20.15
CA VAL A 30 -33.58 -2.98 -20.07
C VAL A 30 -34.00 -4.26 -20.78
N VAL A 31 -34.67 -5.14 -20.06
CA VAL A 31 -35.33 -6.34 -20.56
C VAL A 31 -36.82 -6.08 -20.65
N GLY A 32 -37.37 -6.12 -21.87
CA GLY A 32 -38.80 -6.07 -22.11
C GLY A 32 -39.41 -7.45 -21.96
N ILE A 33 -40.44 -7.57 -21.13
CA ILE A 33 -41.23 -8.78 -20.94
C ILE A 33 -42.62 -8.54 -21.53
N THR A 34 -43.08 -9.46 -22.37
CA THR A 34 -44.42 -9.44 -22.95
C THR A 34 -45.19 -10.66 -22.47
N CYS A 35 -46.40 -10.44 -21.96
CA CYS A 35 -47.37 -11.49 -21.69
C CYS A 35 -48.52 -11.33 -22.69
N SER A 36 -48.90 -12.41 -23.38
CA SER A 36 -50.07 -12.45 -24.25
C SER A 36 -51.04 -13.53 -23.78
N VAL A 37 -52.32 -13.20 -23.76
CA VAL A 37 -53.41 -14.11 -23.36
C VAL A 37 -54.39 -14.22 -24.51
N SER A 38 -54.69 -15.45 -24.95
CA SER A 38 -55.70 -15.71 -25.98
C SER A 38 -56.85 -16.58 -25.49
N ASP A 39 -58.03 -16.44 -26.10
CA ASP A 39 -59.20 -17.30 -25.88
C ASP A 39 -59.44 -18.27 -27.06
N ASP A 40 -60.44 -19.14 -26.92
CA ASP A 40 -60.87 -20.13 -27.92
C ASP A 40 -61.65 -19.50 -29.10
N LYS A 41 -61.90 -18.18 -29.03
CA LYS A 41 -62.61 -17.39 -30.03
C LYS A 41 -61.66 -16.47 -30.79
N SER A 42 -60.35 -16.74 -30.75
CA SER A 42 -59.31 -15.98 -31.45
C SER A 42 -59.14 -14.52 -30.99
N HIS A 43 -59.60 -14.15 -29.80
CA HIS A 43 -59.22 -12.88 -29.19
C HIS A 43 -57.86 -13.00 -28.50
N SER A 44 -57.08 -11.92 -28.53
CA SER A 44 -55.78 -11.83 -27.85
C SER A 44 -55.56 -10.45 -27.26
N VAL A 45 -55.02 -10.39 -26.05
CA VAL A 45 -54.57 -9.17 -25.38
C VAL A 45 -53.13 -9.36 -24.92
N SER A 46 -52.31 -8.32 -25.03
CA SER A 46 -50.93 -8.32 -24.53
C SER A 46 -50.70 -7.21 -23.53
N ALA A 47 -49.77 -7.44 -22.60
CA ALA A 47 -49.26 -6.47 -21.65
C ALA A 47 -47.73 -6.55 -21.59
N ASN A 48 -47.09 -5.40 -21.41
CA ASN A 48 -45.64 -5.28 -21.38
C ASN A 48 -45.18 -4.74 -20.02
N THR A 49 -44.03 -5.24 -19.56
CA THR A 49 -43.30 -4.67 -18.42
C THR A 49 -41.82 -4.68 -18.71
N ASN A 50 -41.08 -3.77 -18.08
CA ASN A 50 -39.64 -3.66 -18.25
C ASN A 50 -38.93 -3.95 -16.93
N ILE A 51 -37.86 -4.74 -16.99
CA ILE A 51 -36.95 -4.98 -15.87
C ILE A 51 -35.57 -4.45 -16.27
N THR A 52 -34.92 -3.71 -15.39
CA THR A 52 -33.54 -3.24 -15.63
C THR A 52 -32.55 -4.14 -14.90
N ILE A 53 -31.70 -4.83 -15.66
CA ILE A 53 -30.56 -5.59 -15.12
C ILE A 53 -29.40 -4.63 -14.93
N LEU A 54 -29.01 -4.41 -13.67
CA LEU A 54 -27.88 -3.57 -13.32
C LEU A 54 -26.56 -4.36 -13.45
N ALA A 55 -25.50 -3.67 -13.84
CA ALA A 55 -24.16 -4.21 -13.72
C ALA A 55 -23.84 -4.46 -12.23
N PRO A 56 -23.11 -5.55 -11.89
CA PRO A 56 -22.51 -5.68 -10.57
C PRO A 56 -21.64 -4.43 -10.27
N PRO A 57 -21.58 -3.99 -9.01
CA PRO A 57 -20.64 -2.92 -8.65
C PRO A 57 -19.21 -3.34 -9.02
N PRO A 58 -18.36 -2.41 -9.47
CA PRO A 58 -16.97 -2.73 -9.73
C PRO A 58 -16.30 -3.21 -8.44
N PRO A 59 -15.33 -4.14 -8.51
CA PRO A 59 -14.57 -4.54 -7.34
C PRO A 59 -13.86 -3.32 -6.72
N PRO A 60 -13.64 -3.31 -5.40
CA PRO A 60 -12.88 -2.24 -4.76
C PRO A 60 -11.47 -2.17 -5.36
N PRO A 61 -10.87 -0.97 -5.45
CA PRO A 61 -9.50 -0.83 -5.94
C PRO A 61 -8.53 -1.60 -5.04
N PRO A 62 -7.43 -2.13 -5.60
CA PRO A 62 -6.43 -2.82 -4.79
C PRO A 62 -5.81 -1.85 -3.78
N PRO A 63 -5.47 -2.34 -2.57
CA PRO A 63 -4.80 -1.52 -1.56
C PRO A 63 -3.44 -1.06 -2.08
N LYS A 64 -3.07 0.17 -1.72
CA LYS A 64 -1.81 0.80 -2.11
C LYS A 64 -1.01 1.22 -0.90
N THR A 65 0.30 1.27 -1.09
CA THR A 65 1.24 1.86 -0.14
C THR A 65 0.85 3.30 0.17
N GLN A 66 0.87 3.68 1.45
CA GLN A 66 0.56 5.03 1.90
C GLN A 66 1.82 5.69 2.46
N PRO A 67 2.19 6.91 2.02
CA PRO A 67 3.23 7.66 2.69
C PRO A 67 2.73 8.07 4.09
N LEU A 68 3.56 7.85 5.10
CA LEU A 68 3.39 8.38 6.43
C LEU A 68 4.24 9.65 6.56
N CYS A 69 4.78 9.91 7.75
CA CYS A 69 5.66 11.04 7.98
C CYS A 69 7.06 10.84 7.37
N SER A 70 7.69 11.97 7.05
CA SER A 70 9.09 12.07 6.65
C SER A 70 9.94 12.55 7.83
N ILE A 71 11.19 12.09 7.90
CA ILE A 71 12.19 12.51 8.88
C ILE A 71 13.26 13.32 8.16
N ASN A 72 13.61 14.48 8.70
CA ASN A 72 14.73 15.30 8.20
C ASN A 72 15.95 15.18 9.13
N PHE A 73 17.09 14.78 8.57
CA PHE A 73 18.35 14.64 9.30
C PHE A 73 19.34 15.80 9.08
N GLY A 74 19.00 16.77 8.23
CA GLY A 74 19.85 17.93 7.95
C GLY A 74 19.98 18.92 9.11
N ASN A 75 19.11 18.83 10.13
CA ASN A 75 19.09 19.74 11.27
C ASN A 75 20.26 19.49 12.25
N ASP A 76 20.64 18.23 12.51
CA ASP A 76 21.79 17.87 13.36
C ASP A 76 23.03 17.61 12.50
N VAL A 77 23.66 18.69 12.02
CA VAL A 77 24.86 18.64 11.15
C VAL A 77 26.01 17.83 11.78
N LYS A 78 26.07 17.76 13.12
CA LYS A 78 27.13 17.00 13.83
C LYS A 78 26.85 15.50 13.87
N ARG A 79 25.58 15.09 13.70
CA ARG A 79 25.13 13.69 13.77
C ARG A 79 24.03 13.45 12.71
N PRO A 80 24.40 13.43 11.43
CA PRO A 80 23.45 13.45 10.31
C PRO A 80 22.70 12.13 10.08
N THR A 81 22.90 11.13 10.94
CA THR A 81 22.22 9.83 10.92
C THR A 81 21.37 9.61 12.18
N ARG A 82 21.43 10.54 13.15
CA ARG A 82 20.78 10.38 14.46
C ARG A 82 19.31 10.70 14.39
N VAL A 83 18.49 9.79 14.92
CA VAL A 83 17.06 10.01 15.17
C VAL A 83 16.91 10.97 16.35
N ASP A 84 16.59 12.22 16.08
CA ASP A 84 16.35 13.26 17.08
C ASP A 84 14.92 13.21 17.65
N ASN A 85 14.52 14.21 18.44
CA ASN A 85 13.20 14.21 19.08
C ASN A 85 12.05 14.44 18.08
N GLU A 86 12.28 15.18 17.00
CA GLU A 86 11.27 15.41 15.96
C GLU A 86 11.06 14.13 15.15
N ALA A 87 12.15 13.48 14.76
CA ALA A 87 12.15 12.16 14.13
C ALA A 87 11.43 11.12 14.98
N LYS A 88 11.65 11.12 16.30
CA LYS A 88 10.96 10.21 17.23
C LYS A 88 9.45 10.42 17.24
N ALA A 89 8.98 11.66 17.25
CA ALA A 89 7.55 11.95 17.21
C ALA A 89 6.89 11.39 15.93
N CYS A 90 7.58 11.52 14.79
CA CYS A 90 7.17 10.89 13.53
C CYS A 90 7.13 9.36 13.65
N LEU A 91 8.19 8.73 14.14
CA LEU A 91 8.26 7.27 14.29
C LEU A 91 7.26 6.73 15.33
N ASP A 92 6.92 7.50 16.37
CA ASP A 92 5.88 7.12 17.34
C ASP A 92 4.51 7.03 16.67
N GLN A 93 4.20 7.94 15.72
CA GLN A 93 2.97 7.85 14.92
C GLN A 93 3.00 6.63 13.99
N VAL A 94 4.13 6.36 13.32
CA VAL A 94 4.30 5.15 12.49
C VAL A 94 4.09 3.88 13.32
N ALA A 95 4.65 3.85 14.53
CA ALA A 95 4.46 2.73 15.44
C ALA A 95 3.00 2.56 15.87
N LEU A 96 2.28 3.66 16.10
CA LEU A 96 0.85 3.62 16.41
C LEU A 96 0.06 3.03 15.24
N ASP A 97 0.33 3.45 14.01
CA ASP A 97 -0.36 2.94 12.82
C ASP A 97 -0.10 1.43 12.62
N LEU A 98 1.15 0.98 12.83
CA LEU A 98 1.52 -0.44 12.78
C LEU A 98 0.90 -1.27 13.91
N LYS A 99 0.65 -0.66 15.08
CA LYS A 99 -0.05 -1.31 16.20
C LYS A 99 -1.55 -1.45 15.91
N GLN A 100 -2.15 -0.47 15.24
CA GLN A 100 -3.56 -0.51 14.85
C GLN A 100 -3.82 -1.49 13.68
N GLN A 101 -2.86 -1.63 12.76
CA GLN A 101 -2.96 -2.52 11.60
C GLN A 101 -1.97 -3.67 11.72
N SER A 102 -2.37 -4.75 12.40
CA SER A 102 -1.48 -5.87 12.71
C SER A 102 -0.88 -6.61 11.50
N ASP A 103 -1.55 -6.54 10.36
CA ASP A 103 -1.17 -7.18 9.09
C ASP A 103 -0.40 -6.25 8.14
N ALA A 104 -0.34 -4.96 8.44
CA ALA A 104 0.44 -3.99 7.67
C ALA A 104 1.94 -4.12 7.97
N LYS A 105 2.76 -3.68 7.02
CA LYS A 105 4.22 -3.56 7.16
C LYS A 105 4.63 -2.11 6.99
N ALA A 106 5.80 -1.75 7.50
CA ALA A 106 6.43 -0.47 7.21
C ALA A 106 7.64 -0.63 6.31
N VAL A 107 7.85 0.35 5.44
CA VAL A 107 9.08 0.50 4.66
C VAL A 107 9.66 1.87 4.95
N ILE A 108 10.93 1.91 5.33
CA ILE A 108 11.69 3.14 5.56
C ILE A 108 12.62 3.32 4.39
N VAL A 109 12.38 4.35 3.58
CA VAL A 109 13.28 4.75 2.49
C VAL A 109 14.08 5.94 2.95
N ALA A 110 15.38 5.80 3.06
CA ALA A 110 16.27 6.89 3.41
C ALA A 110 17.06 7.37 2.19
N ASP A 111 17.29 8.67 2.15
CA ASP A 111 18.02 9.33 1.09
C ASP A 111 19.28 10.01 1.64
N SER A 112 20.21 10.26 0.72
CA SER A 112 21.44 11.02 0.97
C SER A 112 21.57 12.13 -0.06
N ASN A 113 22.08 13.27 0.39
CA ASN A 113 22.34 14.38 -0.52
C ASN A 113 23.56 14.10 -1.41
N ALA A 114 23.75 14.94 -2.43
CA ALA A 114 24.82 14.81 -3.41
C ALA A 114 26.22 14.78 -2.77
N LYS A 115 26.45 15.56 -1.70
CA LYS A 115 27.74 15.61 -1.01
C LYS A 115 28.06 14.29 -0.32
N GLU A 116 27.07 13.69 0.34
CA GLU A 116 27.21 12.39 0.99
C GLU A 116 27.46 11.29 -0.04
N LYS A 117 26.70 11.28 -1.14
CA LYS A 117 26.91 10.34 -2.25
C LYS A 117 28.30 10.45 -2.87
N ASP A 118 28.82 11.68 -3.03
CA ASP A 118 30.17 11.90 -3.55
C ASP A 118 31.26 11.37 -2.61
N VAL A 119 31.06 11.49 -1.29
CA VAL A 119 31.98 10.94 -0.28
C VAL A 119 31.94 9.43 -0.32
N GLU A 120 30.74 8.85 -0.27
CA GLU A 120 30.53 7.40 -0.34
C GLU A 120 31.18 6.81 -1.60
N ALA A 121 30.95 7.40 -2.77
CA ALA A 121 31.55 6.93 -4.03
C ALA A 121 33.09 6.98 -4.02
N LYS A 122 33.69 7.99 -3.37
CA LYS A 122 35.15 8.08 -3.20
C LYS A 122 35.66 7.00 -2.24
N GLU A 123 34.94 6.75 -1.15
CA GLU A 123 35.28 5.70 -0.19
C GLU A 123 35.17 4.31 -0.80
N GLN A 124 34.11 4.03 -1.55
CA GLN A 124 33.93 2.79 -2.29
C GLN A 124 35.12 2.53 -3.24
N LYS A 125 35.52 3.54 -4.02
CA LYS A 125 36.71 3.46 -4.89
C LYS A 125 38.01 3.21 -4.13
N ARG A 126 38.11 3.68 -2.88
CA ARG A 126 39.30 3.40 -2.04
C ARG A 126 39.23 2.01 -1.42
N ALA A 127 38.04 1.54 -1.09
CA ALA A 127 37.80 0.22 -0.52
C ALA A 127 38.16 -0.93 -1.49
N THR A 128 38.04 -0.72 -2.80
CA THR A 128 38.50 -1.71 -3.80
C THR A 128 40.00 -1.98 -3.73
N HIS A 129 40.80 -0.99 -3.32
CA HIS A 129 42.25 -1.10 -3.20
C HIS A 129 42.72 -1.37 -1.76
N ASN A 130 41.91 -1.03 -0.75
CA ASN A 130 42.25 -1.20 0.65
C ASN A 130 41.06 -1.73 1.46
N LYS A 131 41.17 -2.99 1.88
CA LYS A 131 40.14 -3.71 2.67
C LYS A 131 39.85 -3.11 4.05
N HIS A 132 40.65 -2.15 4.52
CA HIS A 132 40.44 -1.46 5.79
C HIS A 132 39.63 -0.16 5.66
N VAL A 133 39.31 0.28 4.44
CA VAL A 133 38.45 1.46 4.25
C VAL A 133 37.01 1.05 4.54
N LYS A 134 36.44 1.69 5.56
CA LYS A 134 35.00 1.61 5.83
C LYS A 134 34.30 2.62 4.92
N VAL A 135 33.28 2.17 4.21
CA VAL A 135 32.39 3.02 3.43
C VAL A 135 31.24 3.43 4.34
N GLU A 136 30.97 4.72 4.45
CA GLU A 136 29.83 5.25 5.20
C GLU A 136 28.64 5.50 4.27
N ASP A 137 27.69 4.56 4.27
CA ASP A 137 26.38 4.75 3.62
C ASP A 137 25.43 5.46 4.60
N HIS A 138 25.34 6.78 4.47
CA HIS A 138 24.53 7.63 5.36
C HIS A 138 23.03 7.34 5.23
N ALA A 139 22.55 7.04 4.02
CA ALA A 139 21.15 6.70 3.78
C ALA A 139 20.81 5.38 4.49
N ALA A 140 21.60 4.32 4.29
CA ALA A 140 21.41 3.05 4.99
C ALA A 140 21.48 3.23 6.50
N GLN A 141 22.43 4.03 7.00
CA GLN A 141 22.58 4.28 8.44
C GLN A 141 21.35 4.98 9.05
N ARG A 142 20.75 5.95 8.34
CA ARG A 142 19.48 6.58 8.75
C ARG A 142 18.35 5.56 8.82
N ALA A 143 18.20 4.74 7.79
CA ALA A 143 17.13 3.75 7.72
C ALA A 143 17.23 2.74 8.88
N VAL A 144 18.42 2.20 9.16
CA VAL A 144 18.58 1.24 10.26
C VAL A 144 18.43 1.89 11.63
N ASN A 145 18.85 3.14 11.81
CA ASN A 145 18.67 3.87 13.07
C ASN A 145 17.19 4.16 13.35
N ALA A 146 16.41 4.47 12.30
CA ALA A 146 14.96 4.65 12.40
C ALA A 146 14.26 3.32 12.70
N LYS A 147 14.64 2.23 12.02
CA LYS A 147 14.13 0.87 12.31
C LYS A 147 14.44 0.47 13.75
N ASP A 148 15.66 0.69 14.23
CA ASP A 148 16.07 0.34 15.59
C ASP A 148 15.18 0.99 16.64
N TYR A 149 14.78 2.26 16.44
CA TYR A 149 13.83 2.92 17.33
C TYR A 149 12.46 2.25 17.35
N LEU A 150 11.92 1.91 16.17
CA LEU A 150 10.63 1.24 16.05
C LEU A 150 10.66 -0.15 16.72
N VAL A 151 11.79 -0.85 16.64
CA VAL A 151 11.96 -2.19 17.22
C VAL A 151 12.20 -2.12 18.72
N THR A 152 13.19 -1.35 19.16
CA THR A 152 13.71 -1.39 20.53
C THR A 152 12.91 -0.51 21.48
N ASP A 153 12.60 0.74 21.09
CA ASP A 153 11.85 1.68 21.92
C ASP A 153 10.33 1.45 21.78
N GLN A 154 9.83 1.19 20.57
CA GLN A 154 8.39 1.07 20.30
C GLN A 154 7.83 -0.36 20.33
N GLY A 155 8.69 -1.38 20.33
CA GLY A 155 8.30 -2.79 20.43
C GLY A 155 7.64 -3.37 19.18
N ILE A 156 7.87 -2.78 18.00
CA ILE A 156 7.40 -3.33 16.74
C ILE A 156 8.27 -4.51 16.34
N ASP A 157 7.66 -5.61 15.86
CA ASP A 157 8.42 -6.72 15.29
C ASP A 157 9.22 -6.24 14.07
N GLY A 158 10.55 -6.39 14.14
CA GLY A 158 11.46 -6.00 13.07
C GLY A 158 11.22 -6.72 11.74
N SER A 159 10.54 -7.87 11.74
CA SER A 159 10.11 -8.56 10.52
C SER A 159 9.04 -7.79 9.72
N ARG A 160 8.33 -6.87 10.37
CA ARG A 160 7.32 -5.99 9.77
C ARG A 160 7.92 -4.71 9.20
N ILE A 161 9.23 -4.48 9.36
CA ILE A 161 9.90 -3.24 8.95
C ILE A 161 11.03 -3.56 7.97
N THR A 162 10.92 -3.02 6.77
CA THR A 162 11.95 -3.13 5.74
C THR A 162 12.69 -1.79 5.61
N THR A 163 14.02 -1.84 5.52
CA THR A 163 14.87 -0.66 5.30
C THR A 163 15.37 -0.64 3.86
N MET A 164 15.31 0.54 3.25
CA MET A 164 15.65 0.79 1.86
C MET A 164 16.43 2.11 1.77
N THR A 165 17.32 2.23 0.78
CA THR A 165 17.86 3.49 0.32
C THR A 165 17.15 3.94 -0.95
N GLY A 166 16.96 5.24 -1.12
CA GLY A 166 16.36 5.84 -2.31
C GLY A 166 17.40 6.54 -3.20
N THR A 167 16.89 7.20 -4.24
CA THR A 167 17.71 8.00 -5.18
C THR A 167 17.58 9.51 -4.97
N GLY A 168 16.81 9.97 -3.98
CA GLY A 168 16.56 11.38 -3.65
C GLY A 168 17.82 12.14 -3.27
N ASP A 169 17.79 13.47 -3.35
CA ASP A 169 18.94 14.36 -3.09
C ASP A 169 18.70 15.21 -1.85
N ASP A 170 18.53 14.53 -0.71
CA ASP A 170 18.23 15.12 0.58
C ASP A 170 18.71 14.20 1.71
N GLN A 171 18.79 14.73 2.93
CA GLN A 171 19.15 13.97 4.13
C GLN A 171 17.86 13.58 4.86
N SER A 172 17.11 12.62 4.33
CA SER A 172 15.78 12.30 4.84
C SER A 172 15.54 10.81 5.01
N ALA A 173 14.45 10.46 5.70
CA ALA A 173 13.86 9.13 5.64
C ALA A 173 12.33 9.22 5.58
N GLN A 174 11.76 8.76 4.48
CA GLN A 174 10.32 8.64 4.30
C GLN A 174 9.83 7.29 4.81
N ASN A 175 8.81 7.33 5.67
CA ASN A 175 8.14 6.13 6.15
C ASN A 175 6.92 5.84 5.29
N TYR A 176 6.70 4.58 4.99
CA TYR A 176 5.55 4.10 4.23
C TYR A 176 4.84 2.98 4.97
N LEU A 177 3.52 3.02 4.96
CA LEU A 177 2.67 1.91 5.39
C LEU A 177 2.29 1.07 4.17
N VAL A 178 2.54 -0.23 4.24
CA VAL A 178 2.19 -1.21 3.23
C VAL A 178 1.07 -2.08 3.82
N PRO A 179 -0.21 -1.79 3.53
CA PRO A 179 -1.32 -2.61 4.00
C PRO A 179 -1.28 -4.01 3.36
N ALA A 180 -2.01 -4.96 3.95
CA ALA A 180 -2.12 -6.30 3.39
C ALA A 180 -2.64 -6.27 1.94
N GLY A 181 -2.01 -7.04 1.05
CA GLY A 181 -2.32 -7.07 -0.38
C GLY A 181 -1.64 -5.97 -1.21
N ALA A 182 -1.02 -4.95 -0.61
CA ALA A 182 -0.21 -3.97 -1.32
C ALA A 182 1.22 -4.51 -1.54
N THR A 183 1.86 -4.05 -2.62
CA THR A 183 3.25 -4.38 -2.94
C THR A 183 4.04 -3.08 -3.07
N PHE A 184 4.93 -2.81 -2.11
CA PHE A 184 5.72 -1.57 -2.05
C PHE A 184 6.41 -1.23 -3.37
N ALA A 185 7.08 -2.22 -3.97
CA ALA A 185 7.84 -2.06 -5.21
C ALA A 185 6.97 -1.79 -6.45
N ASN A 186 5.64 -1.83 -6.37
CA ASN A 186 4.76 -1.36 -7.45
C ASN A 186 4.47 0.14 -7.32
N ASP A 187 4.43 0.65 -6.09
CA ASP A 187 4.03 2.02 -5.77
C ASP A 187 5.22 2.97 -5.67
N VAL A 188 6.38 2.48 -5.20
CA VAL A 188 7.60 3.27 -4.98
C VAL A 188 8.77 2.61 -5.72
N GLN A 189 9.31 3.31 -6.71
CA GLN A 189 10.41 2.84 -7.57
C GLN A 189 11.75 3.46 -7.14
N GLY A 190 12.86 2.88 -7.63
CA GLY A 190 14.19 3.44 -7.39
C GLY A 190 14.68 3.28 -5.96
N THR A 191 14.27 2.19 -5.30
CA THR A 191 14.72 1.86 -3.94
C THR A 191 15.60 0.62 -3.95
N THR A 192 16.58 0.60 -3.06
CA THR A 192 17.52 -0.52 -2.90
C THR A 192 17.45 -1.05 -1.46
N PRO A 193 17.30 -2.36 -1.23
CA PRO A 193 17.30 -2.91 0.13
C PRO A 193 18.62 -2.64 0.86
N VAL A 194 18.53 -2.23 2.12
CA VAL A 194 19.70 -2.06 2.98
C VAL A 194 20.22 -3.43 3.44
N ASN A 195 21.53 -3.63 3.34
CA ASN A 195 22.17 -4.81 3.93
C ASN A 195 22.40 -4.61 5.44
N GLU A 196 21.43 -4.99 6.26
CA GLU A 196 21.49 -4.88 7.72
C GLU A 196 22.54 -5.80 8.38
N THR A 197 23.27 -6.63 7.62
CA THR A 197 24.44 -7.37 8.12
C THR A 197 25.70 -6.52 8.11
N GLU A 198 25.79 -5.57 7.18
CA GLU A 198 26.93 -4.65 7.00
C GLU A 198 26.70 -3.32 7.72
N VAL A 199 25.46 -2.81 7.68
CA VAL A 199 25.08 -1.56 8.33
C VAL A 199 24.28 -1.87 9.59
N LYS A 200 24.87 -1.59 10.76
CA LYS A 200 24.24 -1.81 12.06
C LYS A 200 23.74 -0.49 12.65
N PRO A 201 22.63 -0.50 13.41
CA PRO A 201 22.19 0.68 14.13
C PRO A 201 23.28 1.24 15.05
N GLU A 202 23.42 2.56 15.06
CA GLU A 202 24.31 3.25 15.98
C GLU A 202 23.69 3.26 17.38
N VAL A 203 24.39 2.63 18.33
CA VAL A 203 23.94 2.59 19.73
C VAL A 203 23.87 4.00 20.30
N ARG A 204 22.71 4.35 20.83
CA ARG A 204 22.47 5.62 21.52
C ARG A 204 23.30 5.67 22.80
N LYS A 205 24.35 6.50 22.83
CA LYS A 205 25.02 6.85 24.08
C LYS A 205 24.18 7.88 24.84
N PRO A 206 23.79 7.62 26.10
CA PRO A 206 23.13 8.63 26.91
C PRO A 206 24.03 9.85 27.06
N LEU A 207 23.43 11.04 27.11
CA LEU A 207 24.19 12.26 27.41
C LEU A 207 24.87 12.09 28.78
N PRO A 208 26.14 12.48 28.93
CA PRO A 208 26.79 12.47 30.24
C PRO A 208 25.93 13.28 31.20
N GLN A 209 25.48 12.65 32.29
CA GLN A 209 24.82 13.39 33.37
C GLN A 209 25.83 14.41 33.90
N ARG A 210 25.58 15.70 33.67
CA ARG A 210 26.29 16.75 34.38
C ARG A 210 25.80 16.69 35.83
N HIS A 211 26.59 16.04 36.68
CA HIS A 211 26.45 16.21 38.13
C HIS A 211 26.61 17.70 38.41
N ARG A 212 25.55 18.31 38.95
CA ARG A 212 25.51 19.71 39.31
C ARG A 212 26.07 19.92 40.71
#